data_AF-A0A7W4CD34-F1
#
_entry.id   AF-A0A7W4CD34-F1
#
_cell.length_a   1.000
_cell.length_b   1.000
_cell.length_c   1.000
_cell.angle_alpha   90.00
_cell.angle_beta   90.00
_cell.angle_gamma   90.00
#
_symmetry.space_group_name_H-M   'P 1'
#
loop_
_entity.id
_entity.type
_entity.pdbx_description
1 polymer ?
#
loop_
_entity_poly.entity_id
_entity_poly.type
_entity_poly.pdbx_seq_one_letter_code
_entity_poly.pdbx_strand_id
1 'polypeptide(L)'
;MIKKTILAGLVVSVMAGCSSIPGMESATVDREALSKELTQKCQELGTEFTPVSFAVDKASKIMVSLQERQCSVFNDYRMLASKHGDVAGFLAVNADKSDEELRVAMSEFDEGKAADKKITPKVDAYNSASAGIFDKNVKLAAEIAVEVAELAIIASENATALAAESAGGLADSGMKLFSNEQEDVAEEEKVPVVEAYYEMEERSKLALDANSLISMDQNTIEQLENLDKVVADKVKS
;
A
#
# COMPACT_ATOMS: atom_id res chain seq x y z
N MET A 1 -28.26 13.74 -7.81
CA MET A 1 -27.54 13.70 -6.52
C MET A 1 -27.18 12.26 -6.23
N ILE A 2 -25.90 11.93 -6.43
CA ILE A 2 -25.37 10.57 -6.23
C ILE A 2 -25.31 10.34 -4.72
N LYS A 3 -26.14 9.43 -4.21
CA LYS A 3 -26.22 9.09 -2.79
C LYS A 3 -24.89 8.46 -2.36
N LYS A 4 -24.24 9.06 -1.36
CA LYS A 4 -23.02 8.55 -0.69
C LYS A 4 -23.32 7.36 0.22
N THR A 5 -24.16 6.42 -0.21
CA THR A 5 -24.46 5.21 0.56
C THR A 5 -23.48 4.12 0.13
N ILE A 6 -22.25 4.23 0.65
CA ILE A 6 -21.24 3.17 0.58
C ILE A 6 -20.82 2.89 2.02
N LEU A 7 -21.74 2.32 2.78
CA LEU A 7 -21.36 1.47 3.91
C LEU A 7 -21.30 0.05 3.39
N ALA A 8 -20.21 -0.64 3.70
CA ALA A 8 -20.10 -2.09 3.69
C ALA A 8 -20.19 -2.81 2.33
N GLY A 9 -19.52 -2.28 1.32
CA GLY A 9 -18.88 -3.14 0.32
C GLY A 9 -17.64 -3.76 0.94
N LEU A 10 -17.80 -4.81 1.75
CA LEU A 10 -16.72 -5.64 2.29
C LEU A 10 -16.09 -6.41 1.11
N VAL A 11 -15.27 -5.69 0.36
CA VAL A 11 -14.52 -6.20 -0.78
C VAL A 11 -13.07 -5.78 -0.55
N VAL A 12 -12.44 -6.42 0.43
CA VAL A 12 -10.98 -6.53 0.53
C VAL A 12 -10.51 -7.48 -0.58
N SER A 13 -10.82 -7.17 -1.83
CA SER A 13 -10.39 -7.98 -2.97
C SER A 13 -9.99 -7.11 -4.15
N VAL A 14 -8.97 -6.28 -3.95
CA VAL A 14 -8.01 -6.00 -5.02
C VAL A 14 -6.62 -5.94 -4.40
N MET A 15 -6.12 -7.12 -3.99
CA MET A 15 -4.73 -7.58 -4.10
C MET A 15 -4.72 -9.05 -3.66
N ALA A 16 -5.48 -9.87 -4.39
CA ALA A 16 -5.20 -11.30 -4.48
C ALA A 16 -3.88 -11.43 -5.27
N GLY A 17 -2.78 -11.17 -4.58
CA GLY A 17 -1.42 -11.17 -5.11
C GLY A 17 -0.54 -11.94 -4.15
N CYS A 18 -0.54 -13.26 -4.34
CA CYS A 18 0.37 -14.25 -3.77
C CYS A 18 0.05 -14.71 -2.34
N SER A 19 -0.79 -15.74 -2.30
CA SER A 19 -0.75 -16.81 -1.29
C SER A 19 0.68 -17.09 -0.82
N SER A 20 0.88 -17.07 0.50
CA SER A 20 1.97 -17.73 1.24
C SER A 20 3.39 -17.42 0.76
N ILE A 21 4.10 -16.52 1.45
CA ILE A 21 5.57 -16.54 1.46
C ILE A 21 6.00 -17.79 2.26
N PRO A 22 6.69 -18.77 1.66
CA PRO A 22 7.20 -19.92 2.40
C PRO A 22 8.31 -19.47 3.35
N GLY A 23 8.25 -19.86 4.62
CA GLY A 23 9.36 -19.72 5.57
C GLY A 23 9.29 -18.56 6.56
N MET A 24 8.23 -17.75 6.56
CA MET A 24 7.93 -16.86 7.70
C MET A 24 6.84 -17.52 8.56
N GLU A 25 7.22 -18.06 9.72
CA GLU A 25 6.24 -18.33 10.76
C GLU A 25 5.65 -16.98 11.20
N SER A 26 4.48 -16.62 10.65
CA SER A 26 3.72 -15.42 11.02
C SER A 26 3.54 -15.25 12.53
N ALA A 27 3.73 -16.31 13.32
CA ALA A 27 3.60 -16.32 14.77
C ALA A 27 4.81 -15.68 15.50
N THR A 28 5.98 -15.57 14.86
CA THR A 28 7.23 -15.09 15.51
C THR A 28 7.67 -13.71 15.05
N VAL A 29 6.99 -13.10 14.08
CA VAL A 29 7.34 -11.78 13.57
C VAL A 29 6.86 -10.72 14.57
N ASP A 30 7.79 -9.91 15.09
CA ASP A 30 7.46 -8.69 15.81
C ASP A 30 6.95 -7.64 14.82
N ARG A 31 5.63 -7.64 14.64
CA ARG A 31 4.97 -6.73 13.71
C ARG A 31 5.15 -5.27 14.14
N GLU A 32 5.24 -4.97 15.43
CA GLU A 32 5.42 -3.58 15.90
C GLU A 32 6.81 -3.07 15.53
N ALA A 33 7.86 -3.87 15.77
CA ALA A 33 9.21 -3.56 15.34
C ALA A 33 9.29 -3.36 13.82
N LEU A 34 8.68 -4.25 13.04
CA LEU A 34 8.64 -4.15 11.58
C LEU A 34 7.90 -2.89 11.10
N SER A 35 6.75 -2.54 11.70
CA SER A 35 6.02 -1.31 11.34
C SER A 35 6.84 -0.06 11.64
N LYS A 36 7.57 -0.03 12.76
CA LYS A 36 8.45 1.08 13.12
C LYS A 36 9.61 1.23 12.13
N GLU A 37 10.27 0.12 11.79
CA GLU A 37 11.35 0.10 10.80
C GLU A 37 10.86 0.58 9.43
N LEU A 38 9.71 0.06 8.96
CA LEU A 38 9.12 0.47 7.70
C LEU A 38 8.74 1.95 7.70
N THR A 39 8.16 2.45 8.79
CA THR A 39 7.84 3.87 8.93
C THR A 39 9.09 4.74 8.77
N GLN A 40 10.21 4.34 9.37
CA GLN A 40 11.47 5.05 9.26
C GLN A 40 12.02 5.02 7.82
N LYS A 41 12.10 3.83 7.21
CA LYS A 41 12.55 3.68 5.81
C LYS A 41 11.69 4.49 4.82
N CYS A 42 10.38 4.53 5.04
CA CYS A 42 9.45 5.34 4.28
C CYS A 42 9.74 6.85 4.36
N GLN A 43 10.23 7.33 5.51
CA GLN A 43 10.62 8.74 5.69
C GLN A 43 11.99 9.04 5.06
N GLU A 44 12.93 8.09 5.14
CA GLU A 44 14.30 8.25 4.64
C GLU A 44 14.36 8.26 3.12
N LEU A 45 13.61 7.38 2.45
CA LEU A 45 13.67 7.22 0.98
C LEU A 45 12.99 8.34 0.20
N GLY A 46 12.04 9.05 0.83
CA GLY A 46 11.39 10.24 0.28
C GLY A 46 10.68 10.02 -1.07
N THR A 47 10.49 11.12 -1.81
CA THR A 47 9.74 11.19 -3.07
C THR A 47 10.60 11.55 -4.28
N GLU A 48 11.83 11.99 -4.03
CA GLU A 48 12.77 12.42 -5.07
C GLU A 48 13.37 11.22 -5.79
N PHE A 49 13.57 11.32 -7.10
CA PHE A 49 14.25 10.29 -7.88
C PHE A 49 15.31 10.90 -8.79
N THR A 50 16.35 10.13 -9.11
CA THR A 50 17.40 10.57 -10.05
C THR A 50 16.85 10.63 -11.48
N PRO A 51 16.82 11.82 -12.13
CA PRO A 51 16.38 11.95 -13.51
C PRO A 51 17.42 11.41 -14.50
N VAL A 52 16.97 10.66 -15.50
CA VAL A 52 17.83 9.99 -16.48
C VAL A 52 17.33 10.22 -17.90
N SER A 53 16.08 9.84 -18.15
CA SER A 53 15.45 9.87 -19.47
C SER A 53 13.95 9.79 -19.28
N PHE A 54 13.18 10.26 -20.25
CA PHE A 54 11.72 10.28 -20.16
C PHE A 54 11.14 8.91 -19.76
N ALA A 55 11.58 7.82 -20.39
CA ALA A 55 11.06 6.49 -20.07
C ALA A 55 11.46 6.01 -18.66
N VAL A 56 12.70 6.24 -18.26
CA VAL A 56 13.19 5.85 -16.92
C VAL A 56 12.53 6.68 -15.84
N ASP A 57 12.39 7.98 -16.04
CA ASP A 57 11.77 8.92 -15.10
C ASP A 57 10.31 8.55 -14.84
N LYS A 58 9.58 8.12 -15.88
CA LYS A 58 8.20 7.62 -15.76
C LYS A 58 8.12 6.33 -14.93
N ALA A 59 9.04 5.40 -15.16
CA ALA A 59 9.14 4.19 -14.35
C ALA A 59 9.47 4.53 -12.89
N SER A 60 10.42 5.43 -12.64
CA SER A 60 10.78 5.92 -11.31
C SER A 60 9.59 6.56 -10.59
N LYS A 61 8.80 7.40 -11.27
CA LYS A 61 7.58 7.98 -10.70
C LYS A 61 6.54 6.94 -10.30
N ILE A 62 6.32 5.91 -11.12
CA ILE A 62 5.42 4.81 -10.76
C ILE A 62 5.93 4.09 -9.50
N MET A 63 7.25 3.86 -9.39
CA MET A 63 7.84 3.24 -8.20
C MET A 63 7.70 4.12 -6.95
N VAL A 64 7.85 5.44 -7.08
CA VAL A 64 7.58 6.40 -6.00
C VAL A 64 6.11 6.32 -5.57
N SER A 65 5.15 6.38 -6.50
CA SER A 65 3.72 6.25 -6.17
C SER A 65 3.39 4.93 -5.48
N LEU A 66 3.98 3.82 -5.91
CA LEU A 66 3.82 2.52 -5.26
C LEU A 66 4.36 2.54 -3.84
N GLN A 67 5.59 3.02 -3.64
CA GLN A 67 6.20 3.18 -2.32
C GLN A 67 5.30 4.04 -1.41
N GLU A 68 4.90 5.23 -1.85
CA GLU A 68 4.06 6.14 -1.08
C GLU A 68 2.74 5.49 -0.64
N ARG A 69 2.09 4.76 -1.55
CA ARG A 69 0.88 4.00 -1.21
C ARG A 69 1.19 2.98 -0.13
N GLN A 70 2.20 2.14 -0.32
CA GLN A 70 2.54 1.10 0.66
C GLN A 70 2.82 1.71 2.03
N CYS A 71 3.67 2.75 2.07
CA CYS A 71 4.04 3.50 3.26
C CYS A 71 2.86 4.16 3.97
N SER A 72 1.83 4.55 3.23
CA SER A 72 0.67 5.24 3.80
C SER A 72 -0.46 4.30 4.23
N VAL A 73 -0.50 3.05 3.76
CA VAL A 73 -1.62 2.12 4.05
C VAL A 73 -1.28 0.99 5.02
N PHE A 74 -0.02 0.62 5.25
CA PHE A 74 0.27 -0.56 6.07
C PHE A 74 -0.23 -0.41 7.52
N ASN A 75 -0.17 0.79 8.09
CA ASN A 75 -0.72 1.08 9.42
C ASN A 75 -2.26 1.07 9.44
N ASP A 76 -2.92 1.42 8.33
CA ASP A 76 -4.37 1.32 8.21
C ASP A 76 -4.81 -0.15 8.23
N TYR A 77 -4.10 -1.05 7.52
CA TYR A 77 -4.37 -2.49 7.58
C TYR A 77 -4.13 -3.06 8.98
N ARG A 78 -3.08 -2.61 9.67
CA ARG A 78 -2.87 -2.96 11.08
C ARG A 78 -4.03 -2.50 11.96
N MET A 79 -4.51 -1.28 11.77
CA MET A 79 -5.67 -0.75 12.49
C MET A 79 -6.89 -1.63 12.26
N LEU A 80 -7.19 -1.98 11.00
CA LEU A 80 -8.28 -2.89 10.67
C LEU A 80 -8.13 -4.23 11.41
N ALA A 81 -6.98 -4.90 11.30
CA ALA A 81 -6.74 -6.19 11.96
C ALA A 81 -6.89 -6.10 13.49
N SER A 82 -6.38 -5.03 14.11
CA SER A 82 -6.45 -4.84 15.56
C SER A 82 -7.85 -4.59 16.10
N LYS A 83 -8.75 -4.04 15.27
CA LYS A 83 -10.12 -3.69 15.66
C LYS A 83 -11.16 -4.68 15.15
N HIS A 84 -10.82 -5.49 14.15
CA HIS A 84 -11.77 -6.35 13.46
C HIS A 84 -12.57 -7.23 14.42
N GLY A 85 -11.92 -7.97 15.32
CA GLY A 85 -12.61 -8.83 16.29
C GLY A 85 -13.53 -8.10 17.27
N ASP A 86 -13.28 -6.81 17.53
CA ASP A 86 -14.14 -6.00 18.40
C ASP A 86 -15.35 -5.42 17.67
N VAL A 87 -15.23 -5.14 16.36
CA VAL A 87 -16.23 -4.36 15.60
C VAL A 87 -17.05 -5.20 14.63
N ALA A 88 -16.50 -6.29 14.10
CA ALA A 88 -17.12 -7.07 13.02
C ALA A 88 -18.51 -7.58 13.41
N GLY A 89 -18.65 -8.18 14.59
CA GLY A 89 -19.94 -8.64 15.08
C GLY A 89 -20.95 -7.52 15.27
N PHE A 90 -20.52 -6.36 15.80
CA PHE A 90 -21.40 -5.21 15.98
C PHE A 90 -21.89 -4.67 14.64
N LEU A 91 -20.99 -4.50 13.67
CA LEU A 91 -21.34 -4.03 12.32
C LEU A 91 -22.21 -5.03 11.57
N ALA A 92 -21.96 -6.33 11.70
CA ALA A 92 -22.75 -7.37 11.06
C ALA A 92 -24.21 -7.39 11.56
N VAL A 93 -24.43 -7.22 12.87
CA VAL A 93 -25.77 -7.16 13.48
C VAL A 93 -26.54 -5.90 13.08
N ASN A 94 -25.83 -4.83 12.70
CA ASN A 94 -26.43 -3.55 12.33
C ASN A 94 -26.24 -3.23 10.83
N ALA A 95 -25.98 -4.24 9.99
CA ALA A 95 -25.63 -4.04 8.58
C ALA A 95 -26.76 -3.45 7.72
N ASP A 96 -28.01 -3.59 8.17
CA ASP A 96 -29.21 -3.06 7.54
C ASP A 96 -29.54 -1.62 7.95
N LYS A 97 -28.85 -1.08 8.96
CA LYS A 97 -29.07 0.27 9.47
C LYS A 97 -28.43 1.32 8.57
N SER A 98 -29.09 2.47 8.44
CA SER A 98 -28.47 3.67 7.89
C SER A 98 -27.37 4.22 8.81
N ASP A 99 -26.51 5.10 8.31
CA ASP A 99 -25.42 5.72 9.08
C ASP A 99 -25.92 6.37 10.38
N GLU A 100 -27.08 7.04 10.34
CA GLU A 100 -27.67 7.69 11.51
C GLU A 100 -28.16 6.66 12.53
N GLU A 101 -28.86 5.61 12.07
CA GLU A 101 -29.33 4.52 12.91
C GLU A 101 -28.17 3.71 13.50
N LEU A 102 -27.07 3.57 12.76
CA LEU A 102 -25.83 2.96 13.24
C LEU A 102 -25.19 3.81 14.34
N ARG A 103 -25.13 5.14 14.18
CA ARG A 103 -24.65 6.03 15.25
C ARG A 103 -25.48 5.95 16.51
N VAL A 104 -26.81 5.87 16.38
CA VAL A 104 -27.70 5.65 17.52
C VAL A 104 -27.37 4.33 18.19
N ALA A 105 -27.26 3.24 17.43
CA ALA A 105 -26.91 1.91 17.96
C ALA A 105 -25.54 1.90 18.69
N MET A 106 -24.56 2.64 18.17
CA MET A 106 -23.24 2.78 18.80
C MET A 106 -23.33 3.55 20.12
N SER A 107 -24.12 4.63 20.16
CA SER A 107 -24.36 5.41 21.38
C SER A 107 -25.08 4.57 22.44
N GLU A 108 -26.09 3.81 22.06
CA GLU A 108 -26.81 2.88 22.94
C GLU A 108 -25.88 1.77 23.46
N PHE A 109 -25.04 1.21 22.60
CA PHE A 109 -24.06 0.22 23.01
C PHE A 109 -23.07 0.79 24.03
N ASP A 110 -22.68 2.06 23.91
CA ASP A 110 -21.66 2.68 24.76
C ASP A 110 -22.16 3.15 26.12
N GLU A 111 -23.47 3.16 26.34
CA GLU A 111 -24.08 3.65 27.57
C GLU A 111 -23.60 2.85 28.80
N GLY A 112 -23.16 3.57 29.84
CA GLY A 112 -22.65 2.98 31.08
C GLY A 112 -21.33 2.21 30.96
N LYS A 113 -20.70 2.14 29.78
CA LYS A 113 -19.43 1.41 29.58
C LYS A 113 -18.21 2.29 29.84
N ALA A 114 -17.16 1.65 30.38
CA ALA A 114 -15.84 2.24 30.49
C ALA A 114 -15.25 2.54 29.09
N ALA A 115 -14.34 3.52 29.01
CA ALA A 115 -13.83 4.05 27.74
C ALA A 115 -13.20 2.99 26.83
N ASP A 116 -12.51 1.99 27.38
CA ASP A 116 -11.88 0.88 26.65
C ASP A 116 -12.88 -0.15 26.11
N LYS A 117 -14.10 -0.16 26.65
CA LYS A 117 -15.21 -1.05 26.27
C LYS A 117 -16.20 -0.41 25.29
N LYS A 118 -15.98 0.85 24.93
CA LYS A 118 -16.83 1.55 23.96
C LYS A 118 -16.55 1.08 22.54
N ILE A 119 -17.61 0.92 21.75
CA ILE A 119 -17.59 0.52 20.35
C ILE A 119 -17.43 1.72 19.42
N THR A 120 -17.95 2.90 19.79
CA THR A 120 -17.88 4.11 18.96
C THR A 120 -16.45 4.42 18.48
N PRO A 121 -15.47 4.61 19.38
CA PRO A 121 -14.12 4.93 18.95
C PRO A 121 -13.45 3.81 18.13
N LYS A 122 -13.86 2.55 18.34
CA LYS A 122 -13.31 1.41 17.60
C LYS A 122 -13.86 1.34 16.17
N VAL A 123 -15.17 1.53 16.01
CA VAL A 123 -15.83 1.59 14.70
C VAL A 123 -15.37 2.80 13.91
N ASP A 124 -15.25 3.98 14.55
CA ASP A 124 -14.76 5.18 13.89
C ASP A 124 -13.33 4.99 13.38
N ALA A 125 -12.44 4.39 14.19
CA ALA A 125 -11.07 4.07 13.77
C ALA A 125 -11.04 3.04 12.62
N TYR A 126 -11.88 1.99 12.70
CA TYR A 126 -11.98 0.97 11.68
C TYR A 126 -12.47 1.53 10.34
N ASN A 127 -13.54 2.33 10.37
CA ASN A 127 -14.10 2.96 9.17
C ASN A 127 -13.14 3.99 8.57
N SER A 128 -12.46 4.78 9.40
CA SER A 128 -11.45 5.74 8.96
C SER A 128 -10.28 5.03 8.26
N ALA A 129 -9.75 3.94 8.83
CA ALA A 129 -8.70 3.14 8.21
C ALA A 129 -9.15 2.52 6.88
N SER A 130 -10.37 1.98 6.83
CA SER A 130 -10.96 1.41 5.60
C SER A 130 -11.10 2.47 4.50
N ALA A 131 -11.66 3.64 4.83
CA ALA A 131 -11.79 4.75 3.89
C ALA A 131 -10.42 5.28 3.43
N GLY A 132 -9.45 5.36 4.34
CA GLY A 132 -8.08 5.76 4.02
C GLY A 132 -7.40 4.82 3.01
N ILE A 133 -7.55 3.50 3.19
CA ILE A 133 -7.05 2.51 2.23
C ILE A 133 -7.71 2.69 0.86
N PHE A 134 -9.03 2.87 0.82
CA PHE A 134 -9.76 3.06 -0.43
C PHE A 134 -9.29 4.31 -1.17
N ASP A 135 -9.20 5.45 -0.49
CA ASP A 135 -8.75 6.73 -1.07
C ASP A 135 -7.33 6.62 -1.64
N LYS A 136 -6.41 6.01 -0.89
CA LYS A 136 -5.02 5.80 -1.33
C LYS A 136 -4.91 4.84 -2.53
N ASN A 137 -5.78 3.83 -2.61
CA ASN A 137 -5.84 2.95 -3.78
C ASN A 137 -6.36 3.68 -5.02
N VAL A 138 -7.38 4.53 -4.86
CA VAL A 138 -7.90 5.37 -5.96
C VAL A 138 -6.84 6.36 -6.43
N LYS A 139 -6.14 7.01 -5.50
CA LYS A 139 -5.03 7.91 -5.80
C LYS A 139 -3.92 7.20 -6.60
N LEU A 140 -3.46 6.04 -6.12
CA LEU A 140 -2.44 5.25 -6.82
C LEU A 140 -2.89 4.87 -8.25
N ALA A 141 -4.14 4.40 -8.39
CA ALA A 141 -4.68 4.05 -9.71
C ALA A 141 -4.74 5.25 -10.65
N ALA A 142 -5.10 6.44 -10.14
CA ALA A 142 -5.11 7.67 -10.91
C ALA A 142 -3.69 8.10 -11.33
N GLU A 143 -2.71 8.03 -10.43
CA GLU A 143 -1.31 8.37 -10.74
C GLU A 143 -0.72 7.45 -11.80
N ILE A 144 -0.88 6.12 -11.63
CA ILE A 144 -0.45 5.15 -12.63
C ILE A 144 -1.14 5.41 -13.97
N ALA A 145 -2.44 5.71 -13.98
CA ALA A 145 -3.18 5.99 -15.21
C ALA A 145 -2.67 7.25 -15.93
N VAL A 146 -2.33 8.31 -15.19
CA VAL A 146 -1.73 9.53 -15.76
C VAL A 146 -0.39 9.22 -16.39
N GLU A 147 0.50 8.53 -15.66
CA GLU A 147 1.84 8.22 -16.16
C GLU A 147 1.80 7.32 -17.41
N VAL A 148 0.91 6.31 -17.42
CA VAL A 148 0.69 5.45 -18.59
C VAL A 148 0.07 6.22 -19.75
N ALA A 149 -0.87 7.13 -19.51
CA ALA A 149 -1.48 7.94 -20.57
C ALA A 149 -0.46 8.88 -21.23
N GLU A 150 0.38 9.54 -20.43
CA GLU A 150 1.45 10.40 -20.94
C GLU A 150 2.48 9.61 -21.75
N LEU A 151 2.88 8.43 -21.28
CA LEU A 151 3.72 7.50 -22.04
C LEU A 151 3.07 7.11 -23.38
N ALA A 152 1.77 6.79 -23.39
CA ALA A 152 1.06 6.37 -24.60
C ALA A 152 0.92 7.49 -25.64
N ILE A 153 0.60 8.71 -25.21
CA ILE A 153 0.53 9.89 -26.08
C ILE A 153 1.89 10.13 -26.74
N ILE A 154 2.95 10.18 -25.93
CA ILE A 154 4.30 10.44 -26.44
C ILE A 154 4.78 9.29 -27.33
N ALA A 155 4.48 8.03 -26.99
CA ALA A 155 4.79 6.91 -27.87
C ALA A 155 4.09 6.99 -29.22
N SER A 156 2.83 7.43 -29.26
CA SER A 156 2.08 7.59 -30.51
C SER A 156 2.63 8.70 -31.41
N GLU A 157 3.18 9.76 -30.81
CA GLU A 157 3.68 10.93 -31.53
C GLU A 157 5.20 10.84 -31.84
N ASN A 158 5.96 10.07 -31.04
CA ASN A 158 7.42 10.13 -30.99
C ASN A 158 8.10 8.75 -30.83
N ALA A 159 7.48 7.66 -31.33
CA ALA A 159 8.01 6.29 -31.22
C ALA A 159 9.50 6.15 -31.63
N THR A 160 9.92 6.82 -32.71
CA THR A 160 11.31 6.81 -33.18
C THR A 160 12.25 7.58 -32.26
N ALA A 161 11.78 8.67 -31.64
CA ALA A 161 12.57 9.43 -30.67
C ALA A 161 12.73 8.64 -29.36
N LEU A 162 11.71 7.93 -28.89
CA LEU A 162 11.80 7.03 -27.74
C LEU A 162 12.74 5.85 -27.99
N ALA A 163 12.73 5.28 -29.20
CA ALA A 163 13.67 4.23 -29.58
C ALA A 163 15.12 4.75 -29.62
N ALA A 164 15.33 5.99 -30.09
CA ALA A 164 16.63 6.63 -30.08
C ALA A 164 17.08 7.01 -28.65
N GLU A 165 16.16 7.46 -27.80
CA GLU A 165 16.41 7.82 -26.40
C GLU A 165 16.79 6.59 -25.57
N SER A 166 16.04 5.49 -25.70
CA SER A 166 16.37 4.23 -25.04
C SER A 166 17.72 3.65 -25.48
N ALA A 167 18.04 3.75 -26.77
CA ALA A 167 19.35 3.36 -27.29
C ALA A 167 20.48 4.32 -26.84
N GLY A 168 20.22 5.63 -26.85
CA GLY A 168 21.19 6.68 -26.53
C GLY A 168 21.51 6.80 -25.04
N GLY A 169 20.51 6.68 -24.16
CA GLY A 169 20.69 6.70 -22.71
C GLY A 169 21.46 5.49 -22.20
N LEU A 170 21.26 4.31 -22.80
CA LEU A 170 22.06 3.12 -22.54
C LEU A 170 23.49 3.24 -23.10
N ALA A 171 23.66 3.89 -24.25
CA ALA A 171 24.97 4.12 -24.85
C ALA A 171 25.81 5.14 -24.06
N ASP A 172 25.24 6.27 -23.65
CA ASP A 172 25.95 7.30 -22.85
C ASP A 172 26.32 6.75 -21.46
N SER A 173 25.38 6.04 -20.82
CA SER A 173 25.62 5.39 -19.53
C SER A 173 26.63 4.27 -19.63
N GLY A 174 26.54 3.44 -20.69
CA GLY A 174 27.51 2.38 -20.96
C GLY A 174 28.91 2.95 -21.25
N MET A 175 29.00 4.01 -22.06
CA MET A 175 30.26 4.67 -22.38
C MET A 175 30.95 5.22 -21.12
N LYS A 176 30.21 5.85 -20.20
CA LYS A 176 30.75 6.29 -18.89
C LYS A 176 31.24 5.13 -18.02
N LEU A 177 30.52 4.00 -18.05
CA LEU A 177 30.90 2.78 -17.33
C LEU A 177 32.18 2.12 -17.89
N PHE A 178 32.41 2.21 -19.20
CA PHE A 178 33.59 1.67 -19.88
C PHE A 178 34.77 2.65 -20.00
N SER A 179 34.55 3.96 -19.80
CA SER A 179 35.62 4.98 -19.92
C SER A 179 36.38 5.23 -18.62
N ASN A 180 35.96 4.64 -17.49
CA ASN A 180 36.53 4.87 -16.16
C ASN A 180 37.78 4.01 -15.83
N GLU A 181 38.48 3.46 -16.84
CA GLU A 181 39.68 2.63 -16.63
C GLU A 181 41.02 3.40 -16.61
N GLN A 182 41.05 4.74 -16.49
CA GLN A 182 42.34 5.44 -16.36
C GLN A 182 42.32 6.71 -15.49
N GLU A 183 43.04 6.57 -14.37
CA GLU A 183 43.70 7.58 -13.50
C GLU A 183 42.90 8.36 -12.44
N ASP A 184 43.34 8.09 -11.20
CA ASP A 184 43.42 8.93 -9.99
C ASP A 184 42.15 9.40 -9.25
N VAL A 185 42.00 8.84 -8.03
CA VAL A 185 41.27 9.28 -6.83
C VAL A 185 40.42 10.55 -6.98
N ALA A 186 39.20 10.39 -7.50
CA ALA A 186 38.13 11.36 -7.41
C ALA A 186 36.81 10.60 -7.17
N GLU A 187 35.92 11.21 -6.39
CA GLU A 187 34.62 10.69 -5.94
C GLU A 187 33.93 9.80 -6.98
N GLU A 188 33.41 8.63 -6.55
CA GLU A 188 32.65 7.71 -7.42
C GLU A 188 31.62 8.50 -8.25
N GLU A 189 31.94 8.79 -9.51
CA GLU A 189 31.04 9.54 -10.39
C GLU A 189 29.85 8.63 -10.67
N LYS A 190 28.78 8.83 -9.91
CA LYS A 190 27.57 8.02 -9.99
C LYS A 190 26.99 8.16 -11.39
N VAL A 191 26.94 7.05 -12.12
CA VAL A 191 26.25 6.99 -13.42
C VAL A 191 24.74 7.11 -13.15
N PRO A 192 24.03 8.15 -13.66
CA PRO A 192 22.66 8.44 -13.25
C PRO A 192 21.68 7.28 -13.47
N VAL A 193 21.84 6.48 -14.54
CA VAL A 193 20.98 5.31 -14.78
C VAL A 193 21.18 4.21 -13.73
N VAL A 194 22.40 4.06 -13.22
CA VAL A 194 22.74 3.07 -12.19
C VAL A 194 22.15 3.52 -10.85
N GLU A 195 22.24 4.81 -10.54
CA GLU A 195 21.62 5.38 -9.33
C GLU A 195 20.09 5.26 -9.37
N ALA A 196 19.45 5.63 -10.48
CA ALA A 196 18.00 5.46 -10.65
C ALA A 196 17.57 3.98 -10.54
N TYR A 197 18.38 3.03 -11.03
CA TYR A 197 18.11 1.61 -10.87
C TYR A 197 18.14 1.18 -9.39
N TYR A 198 19.19 1.54 -8.64
CA TYR A 198 19.29 1.19 -7.22
C TYR A 198 18.18 1.83 -6.39
N GLU A 199 17.84 3.09 -6.69
CA GLU A 199 16.69 3.77 -6.10
C GLU A 199 15.38 3.00 -6.35
N MET A 200 15.10 2.60 -7.60
CA MET A 200 13.91 1.80 -7.91
C MET A 200 13.92 0.42 -7.21
N GLU A 201 15.09 -0.21 -7.10
CA GLU A 201 15.26 -1.48 -6.39
C GLU A 201 14.94 -1.32 -4.89
N GLU A 202 15.46 -0.28 -4.25
CA GLU A 202 15.20 0.03 -2.85
C GLU A 202 13.71 0.29 -2.60
N ARG A 203 13.08 1.08 -3.48
CA ARG A 203 11.62 1.32 -3.46
C ARG A 203 10.82 0.03 -3.60
N SER A 204 11.25 -0.85 -4.49
CA SER A 204 10.63 -2.17 -4.69
C SER A 204 10.71 -3.03 -3.43
N LYS A 205 11.89 -3.12 -2.80
CA LYS A 205 12.09 -3.85 -1.55
C LYS A 205 11.21 -3.29 -0.43
N LEU A 206 11.19 -1.97 -0.25
CA LEU A 206 10.34 -1.32 0.75
C LEU A 206 8.85 -1.59 0.49
N ALA A 207 8.42 -1.51 -0.76
CA ALA A 207 7.05 -1.82 -1.15
C ALA A 207 6.67 -3.29 -0.87
N LEU A 208 7.60 -4.23 -1.10
CA LEU A 208 7.43 -5.66 -0.82
C LEU A 208 7.36 -5.94 0.69
N ASP A 209 8.23 -5.33 1.49
CA ASP A 209 8.23 -5.51 2.95
C ASP A 209 6.94 -4.96 3.57
N ALA A 210 6.50 -3.79 3.13
CA ALA A 210 5.21 -3.23 3.52
C ALA A 210 4.04 -4.11 3.05
N ASN A 211 4.13 -4.71 1.87
CA ASN A 211 3.12 -5.65 1.38
C ASN A 211 3.06 -6.91 2.24
N SER A 212 4.22 -7.45 2.65
CA SER A 212 4.30 -8.59 3.56
C SER A 212 3.55 -8.31 4.86
N LEU A 213 3.75 -7.12 5.45
CA LEU A 213 3.03 -6.71 6.65
C LEU A 213 1.51 -6.59 6.41
N ILE A 214 1.11 -5.96 5.32
CA ILE A 214 -0.30 -5.84 4.93
C ILE A 214 -0.93 -7.23 4.78
N SER A 215 -0.26 -8.16 4.11
CA SER A 215 -0.76 -9.53 3.90
C SER A 215 -0.90 -10.29 5.21
N MET A 216 0.00 -10.12 6.18
CA MET A 216 -0.16 -10.71 7.51
C MET A 216 -1.40 -10.18 8.25
N ASP A 217 -1.66 -8.88 8.14
CA ASP A 217 -2.81 -8.25 8.79
C ASP A 217 -4.13 -8.60 8.09
N GLN A 218 -4.13 -8.70 6.75
CA GLN A 218 -5.25 -9.25 5.98
C GLN A 218 -5.55 -10.70 6.36
N ASN A 219 -4.52 -11.55 6.47
CA ASN A 219 -4.69 -12.93 6.87
C ASN A 219 -5.26 -13.04 8.30
N THR A 220 -4.86 -12.14 9.19
CA THR A 220 -5.43 -12.07 10.55
C THR A 220 -6.92 -11.78 10.52
N ILE A 221 -7.37 -10.84 9.68
CA ILE A 221 -8.79 -10.54 9.47
C ILE A 221 -9.52 -11.77 8.92
N GLU A 222 -9.00 -12.40 7.87
CA GLU A 222 -9.62 -13.61 7.26
C GLU A 222 -9.76 -14.76 8.25
N GLN A 223 -8.75 -14.97 9.12
CA GLN A 223 -8.81 -15.99 10.16
C GLN A 223 -9.92 -15.70 11.18
N LEU A 224 -10.10 -14.43 11.58
CA LEU A 224 -11.17 -14.02 12.48
C LEU A 224 -12.55 -14.20 11.83
N GLU A 225 -12.72 -13.80 10.57
CA GLU A 225 -13.96 -14.00 9.83
C GLU A 225 -14.33 -15.48 9.68
N ASN A 226 -13.34 -16.34 9.45
CA ASN A 226 -13.55 -17.78 9.38
C ASN A 226 -13.90 -18.39 10.74
N LEU A 227 -13.30 -17.91 11.83
CA LEU A 227 -13.66 -18.31 13.18
C LEU A 227 -15.11 -17.94 13.50
N ASP A 228 -15.54 -16.72 13.18
CA ASP A 228 -16.90 -16.25 13.39
C ASP A 228 -17.93 -17.13 12.66
N LYS A 229 -17.65 -17.52 11.42
CA LYS A 229 -18.49 -18.46 10.65
C LYS A 229 -18.61 -19.81 11.36
N VAL A 230 -17.48 -20.40 11.77
CA VAL A 230 -17.47 -21.71 12.46
C VAL A 230 -18.24 -21.65 13.78
N VAL A 231 -18.10 -20.58 14.55
CA VAL A 231 -18.86 -20.38 15.79
C VAL A 231 -20.35 -20.26 15.50
N ALA A 232 -20.74 -19.44 14.51
CA ALA A 232 -22.13 -19.26 14.12
C ALA A 232 -22.79 -20.58 13.68
N ASP A 233 -22.07 -21.44 12.97
CA ASP A 233 -22.56 -22.74 12.52
C ASP A 233 -22.74 -23.72 13.70
N LYS A 234 -21.83 -23.70 14.68
CA LYS A 234 -21.94 -24.53 15.90
C LYS A 234 -23.06 -24.09 16.85
N VAL A 235 -23.40 -22.80 16.89
CA VAL A 235 -24.52 -22.30 17.71
C VAL A 235 -25.88 -22.66 17.10
N LYS A 236 -25.93 -22.94 15.79
CA LYS A 236 -27.15 -23.33 15.06
C LYS A 236 -27.43 -24.83 15.05
N SER A 237 -26.46 -25.67 15.41
CA SER A 237 -26.57 -27.14 15.50
C SER A 237 -26.98 -27.61 16.88
#